data_AF-A0A1H0XHX9-F1
#
_entry.id   AF-A0A1H0XHX9-F1
#
_cell.length_a   1.000
_cell.length_b   1.000
_cell.length_c   1.000
_cell.angle_alpha   90.00
_cell.angle_beta   90.00
_cell.angle_gamma   90.00
#
_symmetry.space_group_name_H-M   'P 1'
#
loop_
_entity.id
_entity.type
_entity.pdbx_description
1 polymer ?
#
loop_
_entity_poly.entity_id
_entity_poly.type
_entity_poly.pdbx_seq_one_letter_code
_entity_poly.pdbx_strand_id
1 'polypeptide(L)'
;MKKTVLSLITIIVLLVLVGCSGTTNTQEDLQSKKWNVVTTQGQSYTMEFGESTITTEAFGITQGSNYSIKDNQFLLSDLKEADGEKTVFDIEKDGDDYKFIGTTEEIKEVVGDLTLSPAK
;
A
#
# COMPACT_ATOMS: atom_id res chain seq x y z
N MET A 1 -0.57 52.38 -7.44
CA MET A 1 -0.11 51.93 -6.12
C MET A 1 -0.57 50.49 -5.90
N LYS A 2 0.38 49.58 -5.67
CA LYS A 2 0.19 48.14 -5.48
C LYS A 2 -0.58 47.86 -4.18
N LYS A 3 -1.61 47.01 -4.24
CA LYS A 3 -2.08 46.20 -3.10
C LYS A 3 -2.54 44.85 -3.64
N THR A 4 -1.61 43.92 -3.77
CA THR A 4 -1.87 42.50 -4.01
C THR A 4 -2.54 41.93 -2.76
N VAL A 5 -3.83 41.60 -2.85
CA VAL A 5 -4.51 40.78 -1.85
C VAL A 5 -4.28 39.33 -2.24
N LEU A 6 -3.28 38.72 -1.63
CA LEU A 6 -2.99 37.29 -1.73
C LEU A 6 -4.03 36.57 -0.86
N SER A 7 -5.17 36.19 -1.44
CA SER A 7 -6.22 35.47 -0.71
C SER A 7 -5.90 33.97 -0.75
N LEU A 8 -5.31 33.49 0.35
CA LEU A 8 -5.03 32.08 0.61
C LEU A 8 -6.36 31.35 0.85
N ILE A 9 -6.91 30.69 -0.18
CA ILE A 9 -8.07 29.80 -0.01
C ILE A 9 -7.51 28.44 0.41
N THR A 10 -7.55 28.20 1.72
CA THR A 10 -7.29 26.91 2.35
C THR A 10 -8.30 25.89 1.82
N ILE A 11 -7.84 24.96 0.98
CA ILE A 11 -8.60 23.78 0.59
C ILE A 11 -8.68 22.89 1.83
N ILE A 12 -9.84 22.90 2.50
CA ILE A 12 -10.19 21.89 3.50
C ILE A 12 -10.68 20.68 2.71
N VAL A 13 -9.77 19.74 2.43
CA VAL A 13 -10.16 18.40 1.97
C VAL A 13 -10.82 17.72 3.17
N LEU A 14 -12.14 17.66 3.16
CA LEU A 14 -12.90 16.75 4.01
C LEU A 14 -12.61 15.33 3.53
N LEU A 15 -11.61 14.69 4.14
CA LEU A 15 -11.46 13.24 4.13
C LEU A 15 -12.70 12.66 4.82
N VAL A 16 -13.71 12.36 4.01
CA VAL A 16 -14.85 11.57 4.45
C VAL A 16 -14.30 10.15 4.67
N LEU A 17 -14.01 9.82 5.92
CA LEU A 17 -13.73 8.47 6.39
C LEU A 17 -14.94 7.58 6.11
N VAL A 18 -15.05 7.08 4.89
CA VAL A 18 -15.93 5.97 4.55
C VAL A 18 -15.12 4.69 4.76
N GLY A 19 -15.01 4.28 6.02
CA GLY A 19 -14.25 3.10 6.42
C GLY A 19 -15.06 2.18 7.32
N CYS A 20 -16.32 1.88 6.95
CA CYS A 20 -17.13 0.89 7.67
C CYS A 20 -17.75 -0.09 6.67
N SER A 21 -16.97 -1.10 6.28
CA SER A 21 -17.39 -2.46 5.84
C SER A 21 -16.34 -3.03 4.87
N GLY A 22 -15.47 -3.95 5.28
CA GLY A 22 -14.55 -4.52 4.29
C GLY A 22 -13.46 -5.48 4.74
N THR A 23 -13.40 -5.90 6.00
CA THR A 23 -12.39 -6.88 6.45
C THR A 23 -12.45 -8.21 5.68
N THR A 24 -13.55 -8.49 4.99
CA THR A 24 -13.76 -9.71 4.17
C THR A 24 -13.63 -9.48 2.66
N ASN A 25 -13.10 -8.37 2.15
CA ASN A 25 -12.95 -8.18 0.68
C ASN A 25 -11.51 -7.84 0.23
N THR A 26 -10.72 -7.11 1.02
CA THR A 26 -9.37 -6.69 0.60
C THR A 26 -8.48 -7.86 0.19
N GLN A 27 -8.41 -8.90 1.04
CA GLN A 27 -7.58 -10.07 0.75
C GLN A 27 -8.06 -10.84 -0.49
N GLU A 28 -9.36 -11.09 -0.61
CA GLU A 28 -9.94 -11.80 -1.77
C GLU A 28 -9.71 -11.02 -3.08
N ASP A 29 -9.88 -9.70 -3.05
CA ASP A 29 -9.65 -8.84 -4.21
C ASP A 29 -8.17 -8.79 -4.60
N LEU A 30 -7.27 -8.67 -3.62
CA LEU A 30 -5.82 -8.73 -3.85
C LEU A 30 -5.40 -10.08 -4.45
N GLN A 31 -6.00 -11.20 -4.01
CA GLN A 31 -5.75 -12.55 -4.51
C GLN A 31 -6.36 -12.82 -5.89
N SER A 32 -7.35 -12.05 -6.31
CA SER A 32 -8.09 -12.28 -7.56
C SER A 32 -7.32 -11.93 -8.84
N LYS A 33 -6.21 -11.18 -8.72
CA LYS A 33 -5.50 -10.61 -9.87
C LYS A 33 -4.01 -10.41 -9.59
N LYS A 34 -3.26 -10.21 -10.67
CA LYS A 34 -1.88 -9.72 -10.63
C LYS A 34 -1.87 -8.19 -10.55
N TRP A 35 -0.89 -7.63 -9.87
CA TRP A 35 -0.78 -6.20 -9.62
C TRP A 35 0.52 -5.65 -10.20
N ASN A 36 0.45 -4.51 -10.89
CA ASN A 36 1.60 -3.65 -11.12
C ASN A 36 1.81 -2.81 -9.86
N VAL A 37 3.04 -2.80 -9.35
CA VAL A 37 3.42 -2.04 -8.16
C VAL A 37 4.36 -0.92 -8.58
N VAL A 38 4.08 0.29 -8.11
CA VAL A 38 4.95 1.45 -8.21
C VAL A 38 5.21 2.00 -6.82
N THR A 39 6.48 2.20 -6.47
CA THR A 39 6.87 2.80 -5.19
C THR A 39 7.10 4.30 -5.34
N THR A 40 6.92 5.07 -4.26
CA THR A 40 7.30 6.49 -4.24
C THR A 40 8.79 6.71 -4.45
N GLN A 41 9.62 5.68 -4.22
CA GLN A 41 11.06 5.69 -4.50
C GLN A 41 11.39 5.43 -5.98
N GLY A 42 10.39 5.26 -6.83
CA GLY A 42 10.54 5.13 -8.29
C GLY A 42 10.84 3.70 -8.77
N GLN A 43 10.66 2.69 -7.91
CA GLN A 43 10.76 1.29 -8.30
C GLN A 43 9.44 0.79 -8.86
N SER A 44 9.51 -0.15 -9.82
CA SER A 44 8.33 -0.80 -10.37
C SER A 44 8.55 -2.29 -10.54
N TYR A 45 7.55 -3.09 -10.20
CA TYR A 45 7.58 -4.55 -10.30
C TYR A 45 6.15 -5.10 -10.35
N THR A 46 5.99 -6.41 -10.48
CA THR A 46 4.66 -7.04 -10.35
C THR A 46 4.54 -7.85 -9.08
N MET A 47 3.33 -7.96 -8.55
CA MET A 47 3.01 -8.67 -7.32
C MET A 47 1.76 -9.53 -7.50
N GLU A 48 1.78 -10.75 -6.98
CA GLU A 48 0.64 -11.67 -6.94
C GLU A 48 0.43 -12.16 -5.50
N PHE A 49 -0.82 -12.15 -5.05
CA PHE A 49 -1.18 -12.60 -3.70
C PHE A 49 -1.73 -14.02 -3.78
N GLY A 50 -1.07 -14.96 -3.10
CA GLY A 50 -1.59 -16.28 -2.78
C GLY A 50 -2.33 -16.27 -1.44
N GLU A 51 -2.70 -17.45 -0.95
CA GLU A 51 -3.42 -17.60 0.33
C GLU A 51 -2.66 -17.02 1.53
N SER A 52 -1.33 -17.23 1.57
CA SER A 52 -0.46 -16.78 2.68
C SER A 52 0.89 -16.22 2.22
N THR A 53 1.14 -16.21 0.91
CA THR A 53 2.40 -15.73 0.34
C THR A 53 2.15 -14.67 -0.73
N ILE A 54 2.98 -13.63 -0.75
CA ILE A 54 3.10 -12.76 -1.91
C ILE A 54 4.23 -13.26 -2.79
N THR A 55 4.08 -13.11 -4.09
CA THR A 55 5.14 -13.33 -5.08
C THR A 55 5.42 -12.01 -5.77
N THR A 56 6.67 -11.56 -5.74
CA THR A 56 7.12 -10.36 -6.47
C THR A 56 8.02 -10.76 -7.63
N GLU A 57 7.90 -10.06 -8.74
CA GLU A 57 8.73 -10.27 -9.92
C GLU A 57 9.32 -8.95 -10.41
N ALA A 58 10.64 -8.85 -10.41
CA ALA A 58 11.40 -7.70 -10.88
C ALA A 58 12.64 -8.18 -11.65
N PHE A 59 12.88 -7.60 -12.84
CA PHE A 59 14.06 -7.91 -13.67
C PHE A 59 14.28 -9.42 -13.94
N GLY A 60 13.20 -10.20 -14.09
CA GLY A 60 13.27 -11.65 -14.33
C GLY A 60 13.63 -12.48 -13.10
N ILE A 61 13.66 -11.87 -11.91
CA ILE A 61 13.84 -12.55 -10.63
C ILE A 61 12.50 -12.57 -9.91
N THR A 62 12.14 -13.75 -9.39
CA THR A 62 10.93 -13.97 -8.60
C THR A 62 11.28 -14.24 -7.16
N GLN A 63 10.60 -13.57 -6.22
CA GLN A 63 10.77 -13.77 -4.78
C GLN A 63 9.41 -13.97 -4.10
N GLY A 64 9.32 -14.98 -3.24
CA GLY A 64 8.17 -15.22 -2.38
C GLY A 64 8.43 -14.74 -0.96
N SER A 65 7.40 -14.17 -0.31
CA SER A 65 7.43 -13.81 1.11
C SER A 65 6.10 -14.13 1.76
N ASN A 66 6.13 -14.53 3.03
CA ASN A 66 4.90 -14.76 3.79
C ASN A 66 4.27 -13.40 4.18
N TYR A 67 2.94 -13.34 4.12
CA TYR A 67 2.20 -12.16 4.53
C TYR A 67 0.93 -12.51 5.29
N SER A 68 0.40 -11.52 6.00
CA SER A 68 -0.96 -11.53 6.52
C SER A 68 -1.61 -10.16 6.31
N ILE A 69 -2.94 -10.14 6.24
CA ILE A 69 -3.72 -8.90 6.25
C ILE A 69 -4.63 -8.92 7.47
N LYS A 70 -4.53 -7.88 8.30
CA LYS A 70 -5.35 -7.74 9.50
C LYS A 70 -5.77 -6.29 9.65
N ASP A 71 -7.07 -6.05 9.85
CA ASP A 71 -7.62 -4.71 10.09
C ASP A 71 -7.17 -3.65 9.05
N ASN A 72 -7.15 -4.02 7.77
CA ASN A 72 -6.62 -3.23 6.65
C ASN A 72 -5.12 -2.88 6.77
N GLN A 73 -4.35 -3.70 7.45
CA GLN A 73 -2.92 -3.57 7.55
C GLN A 73 -2.25 -4.76 6.88
N PHE A 74 -1.19 -4.49 6.14
CA PHE A 74 -0.34 -5.50 5.50
C PHE A 74 0.87 -5.78 6.39
N LEU A 75 1.08 -7.05 6.70
CA LEU A 75 2.17 -7.52 7.55
C LEU A 75 3.05 -8.49 6.74
N LEU A 76 4.36 -8.32 6.80
CA LEU A 76 5.32 -9.29 6.27
C LEU A 76 5.78 -10.20 7.39
N SER A 77 5.42 -11.47 7.32
CA SER A 77 5.72 -12.43 8.40
C SER A 77 7.21 -12.77 8.49
N ASP A 78 7.99 -12.48 7.42
CA ASP A 78 9.43 -12.71 7.37
C ASP A 78 10.24 -11.56 8.03
N LEU A 79 9.61 -10.41 8.28
CA LEU A 79 10.16 -9.31 9.09
C LEU A 79 9.70 -9.49 10.54
N LYS A 80 10.40 -10.36 11.28
CA LYS A 80 10.18 -10.52 12.73
C LYS A 80 11.07 -9.56 13.51
N GLU A 81 10.44 -8.65 14.24
CA GLU A 81 11.09 -7.96 15.36
C GLU A 81 11.09 -8.92 16.58
N ALA A 82 11.79 -8.55 17.65
CA ALA A 82 11.89 -9.36 18.87
C ALA A 82 10.53 -9.60 19.58
N ASP A 83 9.46 -8.92 19.16
CA ASP A 83 8.15 -8.87 19.82
C ASP A 83 6.92 -9.19 18.93
N GLY A 84 7.05 -9.49 17.64
CA GLY A 84 5.90 -9.89 16.80
C GLY A 84 6.01 -9.70 15.29
N GLU A 85 4.87 -9.79 14.59
CA GLU A 85 4.73 -9.47 13.15
C GLU A 85 4.84 -7.95 12.94
N LYS A 86 5.78 -7.49 12.11
CA LYS A 86 5.91 -6.06 11.79
C LYS A 86 4.79 -5.68 10.82
N THR A 87 3.91 -4.78 11.27
CA THR A 87 2.99 -4.11 10.35
C THR A 87 3.80 -3.20 9.46
N VAL A 88 3.74 -3.43 8.14
CA VAL A 88 4.60 -2.73 7.17
C VAL A 88 3.84 -1.61 6.49
N PHE A 89 2.57 -1.84 6.16
CA PHE A 89 1.73 -0.86 5.48
C PHE A 89 0.31 -0.82 6.01
N ASP A 90 -0.27 0.37 6.06
CA ASP A 90 -1.73 0.55 6.09
C ASP A 90 -2.26 0.46 4.65
N ILE A 91 -3.43 -0.14 4.46
CA ILE A 91 -4.04 -0.36 3.14
C ILE A 91 -5.23 0.59 2.95
N GLU A 92 -5.15 1.41 1.92
CA GLU A 92 -6.25 2.24 1.43
C GLU A 92 -6.68 1.77 0.04
N LYS A 93 -7.99 1.71 -0.21
CA LYS A 93 -8.55 1.39 -1.54
C LYS A 93 -8.97 2.68 -2.24
N ASP A 94 -8.55 2.84 -3.50
CA ASP A 94 -8.83 4.00 -4.34
C ASP A 94 -9.34 3.52 -5.72
N GLY A 95 -10.66 3.28 -5.81
CA GLY A 95 -11.27 2.65 -6.98
C GLY A 95 -10.85 1.18 -7.12
N ASP A 96 -10.20 0.85 -8.25
CA ASP A 96 -9.65 -0.49 -8.53
C ASP A 96 -8.21 -0.67 -8.03
N ASP A 97 -7.60 0.42 -7.57
CA ASP A 97 -6.21 0.45 -7.09
C ASP A 97 -6.16 0.36 -5.56
N TYR A 98 -5.00 -0.03 -5.05
CA TYR A 98 -4.67 0.04 -3.63
C TYR A 98 -3.45 0.92 -3.39
N LYS A 99 -3.47 1.65 -2.27
CA LYS A 99 -2.30 2.34 -1.71
C LYS A 99 -1.88 1.65 -0.43
N PHE A 100 -0.63 1.24 -0.37
CA PHE A 100 -0.01 0.67 0.82
C PHE A 100 0.91 1.74 1.39
N ILE A 101 0.53 2.30 2.53
CA ILE A 101 1.17 3.47 3.15
C ILE A 101 2.11 2.99 4.25
N GLY A 102 3.39 3.35 4.15
CA GLY A 102 4.40 2.89 5.12
C GLY A 102 4.06 3.33 6.54
N THR A 103 4.01 2.39 7.48
CA THR A 103 3.59 2.69 8.87
C THR A 103 4.69 3.32 9.72
N THR A 104 5.96 3.17 9.33
CA THR A 104 7.12 3.75 10.01
C THR A 104 7.98 4.58 9.06
N GLU A 105 8.74 5.53 9.61
CA GLU A 105 9.67 6.34 8.81
C GLU A 105 10.74 5.48 8.12
N GLU A 106 11.22 4.42 8.76
CA GLU A 106 12.15 3.47 8.15
C GLU A 106 11.56 2.83 6.88
N ILE A 107 10.31 2.35 6.94
CA ILE A 107 9.65 1.75 5.77
C ILE A 107 9.45 2.79 4.66
N LYS A 108 9.05 4.03 5.01
CA LYS A 108 8.89 5.11 4.03
C LYS A 108 10.21 5.51 3.37
N GLU A 109 11.30 5.56 4.11
CA GLU A 109 12.62 5.92 3.57
C GLU A 109 13.19 4.81 2.67
N VAL A 110 13.06 3.54 3.08
CA VAL A 110 13.68 2.42 2.37
C VAL A 110 12.84 1.95 1.19
N VAL A 111 11.53 1.75 1.41
CA VAL A 111 10.61 1.17 0.42
C VAL A 111 9.71 2.24 -0.19
N GLY A 112 9.24 3.18 0.64
CA GLY A 112 8.24 4.16 0.25
C GLY A 112 6.82 3.61 0.28
N ASP A 113 5.86 4.45 -0.08
CA ASP A 113 4.47 4.00 -0.25
C ASP A 113 4.34 3.25 -1.58
N LEU A 114 3.45 2.27 -1.62
CA LEU A 114 3.19 1.48 -2.82
C LEU A 114 1.84 1.87 -3.41
N THR A 115 1.78 1.99 -4.73
CA THR A 115 0.54 2.00 -5.49
C THR A 115 0.44 0.69 -6.26
N LEU A 116 -0.62 -0.07 -6.00
CA LEU A 116 -0.95 -1.31 -6.68
C LEU A 116 -2.09 -1.03 -7.66
N SER A 117 -1.85 -1.27 -8.94
CA SER A 117 -2.86 -1.18 -9.99
C SER A 117 -3.02 -2.53 -10.70
N PRO A 118 -4.23 -2.93 -11.13
CA PRO A 118 -4.45 -4.21 -11.79
C PRO A 118 -3.53 -4.38 -13.01
N ALA A 119 -2.83 -5.50 -13.11
CA ALA A 119 -2.10 -5.87 -14.30
C ALA A 119 -3.07 -6.33 -15.41
N LYS A 120 -2.72 -6.03 -16.65
CA LYS A 120 -3.49 -6.42 -17.84
C LYS A 120 -3.13 -7.81 -18.31
#